data_AF-A0A377W345-F1
#
_entry.id   AF-A0A377W345-F1
#
_cell.length_a   1.000
_cell.length_b   1.000
_cell.length_c   1.000
_cell.angle_alpha   90.00
_cell.angle_beta   90.00
_cell.angle_gamma   90.00
#
_symmetry.space_group_name_H-M   'P 1'
#
loop_
_entity.id
_entity.type
_entity.pdbx_description
1 polymer ?
#
loop_
_entity_poly.entity_id
_entity_poly.type
_entity_poly.pdbx_seq_one_letter_code
_entity_poly.pdbx_strand_id
1 'polypeptide(L)'
;MVWDGNETWLVLGGAGLFGAFPLAYAVIIDALSIPLTLMLIGLIFRGVAFEFRFQATPSHRPFWDRAFFGGSLLATFSQGVVVGSVINGFTVSGRAFSGGMFDWLTPFSLFCGLGLCVAYALLGATWLVMKSEGALQQRMRSASRQLLSALLAVFAVISLWTPLAHPAIAARWFSLPNLYFLLPVPLLVILVSGWLWRTLHQRDRHVSPFTLTLGLVFLGFSGLGISIWPHIIPPAITLWQAAAPPQSQGFMLVGALLIIPVILGYTCWSYYVFRGKVQPGEGYH
;
A
#
# COMPACT_ATOMS: atom_id res chain seq x y z
N MET A 1 9.69 -13.23 -11.57
CA MET A 1 9.80 -11.96 -12.32
C MET A 1 8.90 -10.83 -11.81
N VAL A 2 7.62 -11.04 -11.46
CA VAL A 2 6.79 -9.91 -10.94
C VAL A 2 7.21 -9.46 -9.52
N TRP A 3 7.78 -10.38 -8.73
CA TRP A 3 8.17 -10.14 -7.33
C TRP A 3 9.37 -9.20 -7.17
N ASP A 4 10.48 -9.46 -7.89
CA ASP A 4 11.71 -8.66 -7.82
C ASP A 4 11.47 -7.19 -8.23
N GLY A 5 10.59 -6.98 -9.21
CA GLY A 5 10.21 -5.64 -9.66
C GLY A 5 9.47 -4.84 -8.57
N ASN A 6 8.61 -5.49 -7.77
CA ASN A 6 7.84 -4.81 -6.73
C ASN A 6 8.70 -4.37 -5.54
N GLU A 7 9.77 -5.10 -5.21
CA GLU A 7 10.70 -4.68 -4.15
C GLU A 7 11.51 -3.45 -4.55
N THR A 8 11.85 -3.36 -5.84
CA THR A 8 12.56 -2.20 -6.40
C THR A 8 11.76 -0.91 -6.18
N TRP A 9 10.43 -0.95 -6.30
CA TRP A 9 9.57 0.22 -6.04
C TRP A 9 9.65 0.71 -4.59
N LEU A 10 9.76 -0.19 -3.62
CA LEU A 10 9.88 0.18 -2.21
C LEU A 10 11.22 0.86 -1.94
N VAL A 11 12.31 0.31 -2.50
CA VAL A 11 13.65 0.89 -2.39
C VAL A 11 13.71 2.26 -3.06
N LEU A 12 13.12 2.40 -4.26
CA LEU A 12 13.00 3.69 -4.95
C LEU A 12 12.17 4.70 -4.17
N GLY A 13 11.10 4.26 -3.50
CA GLY A 13 10.30 5.12 -2.62
C GLY A 13 11.11 5.67 -1.44
N GLY A 14 11.89 4.81 -0.78
CA GLY A 14 12.78 5.20 0.32
C GLY A 14 13.90 6.15 -0.12
N ALA A 15 14.58 5.82 -1.22
CA ALA A 15 15.63 6.66 -1.80
C ALA A 15 15.09 8.01 -2.31
N GLY A 16 13.88 8.00 -2.89
CA GLY A 16 13.17 9.19 -3.33
C GLY A 16 12.80 10.10 -2.16
N LEU A 17 12.34 9.53 -1.05
CA LEU A 17 12.06 10.29 0.17
C LEU A 17 13.34 10.89 0.78
N PHE A 18 14.42 10.10 0.87
CA PHE A 18 15.72 10.58 1.33
C PHE A 18 16.22 11.75 0.51
N GLY A 19 16.10 11.62 -0.82
CA GLY A 19 16.54 12.65 -1.73
C GLY A 19 15.67 13.92 -1.68
N ALA A 20 14.36 13.78 -1.85
CA ALA A 20 13.46 14.93 -1.95
C ALA A 20 13.22 15.63 -0.59
N PHE A 21 13.15 14.84 0.49
CA PHE A 21 12.77 15.27 1.83
C PHE A 21 13.67 14.63 2.93
N PRO A 22 14.96 14.98 3.01
CA PRO A 22 15.91 14.34 3.91
C PRO A 22 15.52 14.47 5.39
N LEU A 23 14.92 15.59 5.79
CA LEU A 23 14.44 15.79 7.16
C LEU A 23 13.30 14.81 7.49
N ALA A 24 12.34 14.66 6.58
CA ALA A 24 11.22 13.75 6.79
C ALA A 24 11.70 12.30 6.85
N TYR A 25 12.64 11.93 5.96
CA TYR A 25 13.28 10.62 5.97
C TYR A 25 13.94 10.30 7.31
N ALA A 26 14.72 11.23 7.86
CA ALA A 26 15.41 11.04 9.13
C ALA A 26 14.42 10.80 10.29
N VAL A 27 13.38 11.63 10.39
CA VAL A 27 12.37 11.50 11.45
C VAL A 27 11.56 10.21 11.30
N ILE A 28 11.15 9.85 10.07
CA ILE A 28 10.36 8.63 9.82
C ILE A 28 11.17 7.38 10.14
N ILE A 29 12.44 7.30 9.73
CA ILE A 29 13.27 6.13 10.03
C ILE A 29 13.51 5.98 11.52
N ASP A 30 13.75 7.07 12.23
CA ASP A 30 13.99 7.03 13.67
C ASP A 30 12.71 6.60 14.42
N ALA A 31 11.59 7.27 14.14
CA ALA A 31 10.29 7.01 14.75
C ALA A 31 9.73 5.60 14.44
N LEU A 32 10.02 5.08 13.24
CA LEU A 32 9.46 3.83 12.73
C LEU A 32 10.52 2.75 12.49
N SER A 33 11.64 2.84 13.21
CA SER A 33 12.74 1.87 13.13
C SER A 33 12.26 0.43 13.33
N ILE A 34 11.40 0.17 14.32
CA ILE A 34 10.83 -1.16 14.58
C ILE A 34 9.91 -1.61 13.43
N PRO A 35 8.82 -0.89 13.05
CA PRO A 35 7.98 -1.28 11.92
C PRO A 35 8.75 -1.52 10.62
N LEU A 36 9.70 -0.64 10.29
CA LEU A 36 10.51 -0.74 9.08
C LEU A 36 11.45 -1.95 9.12
N THR A 37 12.06 -2.24 10.27
CA THR A 37 12.88 -3.46 10.44
C THR A 37 12.03 -4.72 10.30
N LEU A 38 10.84 -4.75 10.92
CA LEU A 38 9.89 -5.87 10.76
C LEU A 38 9.45 -6.04 9.31
N MET A 39 9.26 -4.94 8.58
CA MET A 39 8.94 -4.96 7.16
C MET A 39 10.08 -5.60 6.36
N LEU A 40 11.33 -5.18 6.58
CA LEU A 40 12.51 -5.75 5.92
C LEU A 40 12.66 -7.25 6.22
N ILE A 41 12.49 -7.65 7.48
CA ILE A 41 12.49 -9.06 7.88
C ILE A 41 11.40 -9.82 7.10
N GLY A 42 10.18 -9.28 7.00
CA GLY A 42 9.09 -9.87 6.23
C GLY A 42 9.42 -10.05 4.75
N LEU A 43 10.09 -9.07 4.13
CA LEU A 43 10.55 -9.14 2.74
C LEU A 43 11.63 -10.21 2.55
N ILE A 44 12.60 -10.30 3.47
CA ILE A 44 13.65 -11.34 3.45
C ILE A 44 13.00 -12.73 3.54
N PHE A 45 12.12 -12.96 4.52
CA PHE A 45 11.42 -14.24 4.66
C PHE A 45 10.63 -14.60 3.40
N ARG A 46 10.02 -13.61 2.75
CA ARG A 46 9.27 -13.81 1.51
C ARG A 46 10.17 -14.24 0.36
N GLY A 47 11.34 -13.64 0.19
CA GLY A 47 12.32 -14.00 -0.85
C GLY A 47 12.94 -15.37 -0.61
N VAL A 48 13.44 -15.60 0.60
CA VAL A 48 14.02 -16.88 1.01
C VAL A 48 13.00 -18.01 0.87
N ALA A 49 11.76 -17.81 1.34
CA ALA A 49 10.74 -18.84 1.23
C ALA A 49 10.39 -19.18 -0.22
N PHE A 50 10.46 -18.22 -1.15
CA PHE A 50 10.24 -18.50 -2.57
C PHE A 50 11.33 -19.39 -3.14
N GLU A 51 12.60 -19.04 -2.93
CA GLU A 51 13.75 -19.77 -3.46
C GLU A 51 13.88 -21.19 -2.86
N PHE A 52 13.77 -21.30 -1.54
CA PHE A 52 13.88 -22.59 -0.84
C PHE A 52 12.69 -23.51 -1.10
N ARG A 53 11.49 -22.97 -1.42
CA ARG A 53 10.32 -23.79 -1.77
C ARG A 53 10.53 -24.62 -3.04
N PHE A 54 11.29 -24.12 -4.03
CA PHE A 54 11.61 -24.89 -5.24
C PHE A 54 12.59 -26.02 -4.99
N GLN A 55 13.48 -25.85 -4.00
CA GLN A 55 14.54 -26.81 -3.69
C GLN A 55 14.17 -27.78 -2.54
N ALA A 56 13.09 -27.50 -1.79
CA ALA A 56 12.71 -28.27 -0.62
C ALA A 56 11.97 -29.60 -0.93
N THR A 57 12.34 -30.63 -0.16
CA THR A 57 11.66 -31.92 -0.05
C THR A 57 10.17 -31.73 0.29
N PRO A 58 9.24 -32.59 -0.21
CA PRO A 58 7.80 -32.41 -0.01
C PRO A 58 7.34 -32.19 1.44
N SER A 59 8.06 -32.72 2.43
CA SER A 59 7.79 -32.57 3.87
C SER A 59 8.00 -31.15 4.41
N HIS A 60 8.90 -30.34 3.80
CA HIS A 60 9.22 -28.99 4.27
C HIS A 60 8.48 -27.89 3.51
N ARG A 61 7.78 -28.23 2.41
CA ARG A 61 6.97 -27.26 1.64
C ARG A 61 5.91 -26.53 2.49
N PRO A 62 5.16 -27.19 3.39
CA PRO A 62 4.16 -26.49 4.21
C PRO A 62 4.75 -25.51 5.22
N PHE A 63 6.02 -25.68 5.60
CA PHE A 63 6.74 -24.72 6.44
C PHE A 63 7.09 -23.46 5.65
N TRP A 64 7.65 -23.63 4.45
CA TRP A 64 7.98 -22.51 3.56
C TRP A 64 6.75 -21.77 3.05
N ASP A 65 5.64 -22.45 2.78
CA ASP A 65 4.37 -21.80 2.44
C ASP A 65 3.84 -20.91 3.59
N ARG A 66 3.99 -21.38 4.85
CA ARG A 66 3.65 -20.58 6.04
C ARG A 66 4.59 -19.40 6.25
N ALA A 67 5.90 -19.60 6.02
CA ALA A 67 6.89 -18.53 6.10
C ALA A 67 6.64 -17.45 5.04
N PHE A 68 6.29 -17.84 3.82
CA PHE A 68 5.94 -16.93 2.74
C PHE A 68 4.68 -16.11 3.08
N PHE A 69 3.64 -16.78 3.59
CA PHE A 69 2.41 -16.10 4.03
C PHE A 69 2.68 -15.15 5.20
N GLY A 70 3.40 -15.60 6.22
CA GLY A 70 3.76 -14.80 7.40
C GLY A 70 4.61 -13.58 7.05
N GLY A 71 5.64 -13.75 6.21
CA GLY A 71 6.50 -12.65 5.76
C GLY A 71 5.73 -11.62 4.92
N SER A 72 4.85 -12.08 4.02
CA SER A 72 4.00 -11.20 3.22
C SER A 72 2.99 -10.42 4.08
N LEU A 73 2.39 -11.09 5.06
CA LEU A 73 1.48 -10.47 6.01
C LEU A 73 2.20 -9.45 6.89
N LEU A 74 3.38 -9.80 7.43
CA LEU A 74 4.20 -8.92 8.26
C LEU A 74 4.63 -7.66 7.48
N ALA A 75 5.13 -7.82 6.26
CA ALA A 75 5.54 -6.69 5.43
C ALA A 75 4.38 -5.74 5.13
N THR A 76 3.22 -6.30 4.75
CA THR A 76 2.01 -5.51 4.47
C THR A 76 1.48 -4.82 5.72
N PHE A 77 1.44 -5.53 6.84
CA PHE A 77 0.99 -4.99 8.12
C PHE A 77 1.87 -3.83 8.57
N SER A 78 3.20 -4.02 8.55
CA SER A 78 4.16 -2.97 8.89
C SER A 78 4.02 -1.74 7.98
N GLN A 79 3.79 -1.94 6.67
CA GLN A 79 3.56 -0.83 5.74
C GLN A 79 2.31 -0.03 6.14
N GLY A 80 1.22 -0.70 6.52
CA GLY A 80 -0.01 -0.02 6.96
C GLY A 80 0.15 0.68 8.31
N VAL A 81 0.92 0.09 9.24
CA VAL A 81 1.30 0.72 10.51
C VAL A 81 2.09 2.00 10.27
N VAL A 82 3.09 1.97 9.37
CA VAL A 82 3.88 3.15 9.00
C VAL A 82 2.98 4.28 8.49
N VAL A 83 2.07 3.99 7.55
CA VAL A 83 1.13 4.98 7.02
C VAL A 83 0.20 5.51 8.11
N GLY A 84 -0.33 4.63 8.97
CA GLY A 84 -1.19 5.00 10.09
C GLY A 84 -0.48 5.89 11.12
N SER A 85 0.77 5.59 11.44
CA SER A 85 1.58 6.38 12.38
C SER A 85 1.92 7.76 11.80
N VAL A 86 2.22 7.85 10.51
CA VAL A 86 2.42 9.15 9.83
C VAL A 86 1.15 10.01 9.89
N ILE A 87 -0.03 9.42 9.74
CA ILE A 87 -1.31 10.14 9.87
C ILE A 87 -1.54 10.61 11.30
N ASN A 88 -1.26 9.75 12.28
CA ASN A 88 -1.40 10.07 13.70
C ASN A 88 -0.43 11.18 14.14
N GLY A 89 0.70 11.31 13.43
CA GLY A 89 1.74 12.30 13.67
C GLY A 89 2.79 11.79 14.66
N PHE A 90 3.92 12.52 14.71
CA PHE A 90 5.03 12.23 15.61
C PHE A 90 5.31 13.43 16.52
N THR A 91 5.74 13.16 17.75
CA THR A 91 6.31 14.14 18.65
C THR A 91 7.74 14.47 18.20
N VAL A 92 7.92 15.70 17.73
CA VAL A 92 9.20 16.22 17.22
C VAL A 92 9.62 17.41 18.08
N SER A 93 10.84 17.37 18.61
CA SER A 93 11.45 18.51 19.30
C SER A 93 12.54 19.12 18.41
N GLY A 94 12.30 20.35 17.95
CA GLY A 94 13.16 21.02 16.98
C GLY A 94 13.07 20.40 15.57
N ARG A 95 14.02 19.49 15.26
CA ARG A 95 14.14 18.78 13.97
C ARG A 95 14.44 17.29 14.11
N ALA A 96 14.38 16.76 15.33
CA ALA A 96 14.61 15.36 15.64
C ALA A 96 13.36 14.75 16.27
N PHE A 97 13.17 13.46 16.05
CA PHE A 97 12.16 12.69 16.75
C PHE A 97 12.47 12.71 18.25
N SER A 98 11.48 13.03 19.07
CA SER A 98 11.63 13.07 20.53
C SER A 98 10.62 12.18 21.24
N GLY A 99 9.93 11.32 20.48
CA GLY A 99 8.96 10.37 21.01
C GLY A 99 9.61 9.11 21.58
N GLY A 100 8.78 8.27 22.20
CA GLY A 100 9.17 6.95 22.67
C GLY A 100 9.31 5.95 21.53
N MET A 101 10.13 4.91 21.75
CA MET A 101 10.36 3.82 20.78
C MET A 101 9.07 3.04 20.40
N PHE A 102 8.02 3.14 21.22
CA PHE A 102 6.73 2.46 21.01
C PHE A 102 5.58 3.41 20.66
N ASP A 103 5.86 4.67 20.32
CA ASP A 103 4.81 5.66 19.99
C ASP A 103 4.05 5.29 18.71
N TRP A 104 4.63 4.44 17.87
CA TRP A 104 3.96 3.86 16.69
C TRP A 104 2.87 2.83 17.07
N LEU A 105 2.92 2.25 18.28
CA LEU A 105 2.02 1.20 18.75
C LEU A 105 0.67 1.78 19.24
N THR A 106 -0.01 2.49 18.34
CA THR A 106 -1.34 3.05 18.60
C THR A 106 -2.44 2.17 18.01
N PRO A 107 -3.62 2.09 18.65
CA PRO A 107 -4.76 1.35 18.09
C PRO A 107 -5.09 1.76 16.66
N PHE A 108 -4.96 3.05 16.35
CA PHE A 108 -5.17 3.59 15.01
C PHE A 108 -4.14 3.06 13.99
N SER A 109 -2.85 3.05 14.33
CA SER A 109 -1.79 2.56 13.43
C SER A 109 -1.93 1.05 13.20
N LEU A 110 -2.22 0.28 14.24
CA LEU A 110 -2.47 -1.16 14.13
C LEU A 110 -3.70 -1.46 13.27
N PHE A 111 -4.76 -0.66 13.41
CA PHE A 111 -5.95 -0.78 12.57
C PHE A 111 -5.66 -0.46 11.10
N CYS A 112 -4.84 0.56 10.82
CA CYS A 112 -4.37 0.87 9.47
C CYS A 112 -3.55 -0.29 8.88
N GLY A 113 -2.69 -0.93 9.69
CA GLY A 113 -1.99 -2.17 9.36
C GLY A 113 -2.92 -3.28 8.89
N LEU A 114 -3.96 -3.58 9.69
CA LEU A 114 -4.97 -4.58 9.34
C LEU A 114 -5.76 -4.18 8.08
N GLY A 115 -6.09 -2.90 7.96
CA GLY A 115 -6.79 -2.35 6.80
C GLY A 115 -6.02 -2.56 5.50
N LEU A 116 -4.71 -2.33 5.52
CA LEU A 116 -3.86 -2.54 4.35
C LEU A 116 -3.74 -4.02 4.01
N CYS A 117 -3.67 -4.92 5.00
CA CYS A 117 -3.72 -6.37 4.76
C CYS A 117 -5.00 -6.79 4.02
N VAL A 118 -6.17 -6.25 4.42
CA VAL A 118 -7.44 -6.51 3.73
C VAL A 118 -7.42 -5.95 2.30
N ALA A 119 -6.90 -4.73 2.11
CA ALA A 119 -6.80 -4.10 0.79
C ALA A 119 -5.93 -4.92 -0.18
N TYR A 120 -4.75 -5.37 0.26
CA TYR A 120 -3.85 -6.18 -0.56
C TYR A 120 -4.39 -7.60 -0.78
N ALA A 121 -5.08 -8.18 0.21
CA ALA A 121 -5.79 -9.44 0.02
C ALA A 121 -6.88 -9.32 -1.06
N LEU A 122 -7.64 -8.22 -1.09
CA LEU A 122 -8.64 -7.96 -2.13
C LEU A 122 -7.98 -7.78 -3.51
N LEU A 123 -6.87 -7.05 -3.57
CA LEU A 123 -6.12 -6.83 -4.81
C LEU A 123 -5.56 -8.15 -5.36
N GLY A 124 -5.02 -9.01 -4.49
CA GLY A 124 -4.57 -10.36 -4.85
C GLY A 124 -5.72 -11.27 -5.28
N ALA A 125 -6.86 -11.24 -4.57
CA ALA A 125 -8.03 -12.05 -4.92
C ALA A 125 -8.62 -11.66 -6.29
N THR A 126 -8.74 -10.36 -6.57
CA THR A 126 -9.25 -9.87 -7.86
C THR A 126 -8.26 -10.08 -9.00
N TRP A 127 -6.95 -10.01 -8.73
CA TRP A 127 -5.91 -10.43 -9.68
C TRP A 127 -6.01 -11.93 -10.02
N LEU A 128 -6.25 -12.78 -9.02
CA LEU A 128 -6.51 -14.21 -9.24
C LEU A 128 -7.81 -14.43 -10.03
N VAL A 129 -8.87 -13.64 -9.83
CA VAL A 129 -10.07 -13.73 -10.67
C VAL A 129 -9.76 -13.47 -12.15
N MET A 130 -8.83 -12.57 -12.44
CA MET A 130 -8.39 -12.28 -13.81
C MET A 130 -7.54 -13.40 -14.42
N LYS A 131 -6.68 -14.06 -13.63
CA LYS A 131 -5.72 -15.07 -14.12
C LYS A 131 -6.19 -16.53 -13.99
N SER A 132 -7.22 -16.82 -13.20
CA SER A 132 -7.74 -18.18 -12.97
C SER A 132 -9.05 -18.46 -13.72
N GLU A 133 -9.34 -19.75 -13.89
CA GLU A 133 -10.56 -20.26 -14.54
C GLU A 133 -11.28 -21.30 -13.66
N GLY A 134 -12.54 -21.61 -14.00
CA GLY A 134 -13.30 -22.70 -13.38
C GLY A 134 -13.61 -22.48 -11.89
N ALA A 135 -13.44 -23.54 -11.08
CA ALA A 135 -13.81 -23.55 -9.67
C ALA A 135 -12.99 -22.57 -8.81
N LEU A 136 -11.70 -22.41 -9.11
CA LEU A 136 -10.82 -21.48 -8.39
C LEU A 136 -11.29 -20.04 -8.57
N GLN A 137 -11.66 -19.67 -9.80
CA GLN A 137 -12.15 -18.33 -10.11
C GLN A 137 -13.44 -18.01 -9.35
N GLN A 138 -14.37 -18.96 -9.26
CA GLN A 138 -15.62 -18.76 -8.50
C GLN A 138 -15.35 -18.57 -7.01
N ARG A 139 -14.41 -19.35 -6.44
CA ARG A 139 -14.00 -19.20 -5.04
C ARG A 139 -13.36 -17.83 -4.79
N MET A 140 -12.49 -17.36 -5.67
CA MET A 140 -11.84 -16.05 -5.56
C MET A 140 -12.84 -14.89 -5.74
N ARG A 141 -13.86 -15.04 -6.59
CA ARG A 141 -14.96 -14.06 -6.69
C ARG A 141 -15.74 -13.95 -5.39
N SER A 142 -16.07 -15.08 -4.75
CA SER A 142 -16.77 -15.07 -3.47
C SER A 142 -15.94 -14.45 -2.35
N ALA A 143 -14.66 -14.83 -2.27
CA ALA A 143 -13.71 -14.23 -1.32
C ALA A 143 -13.54 -12.71 -1.55
N SER A 144 -13.45 -12.27 -2.81
CA SER A 144 -13.36 -10.85 -3.17
C SER A 144 -14.56 -10.05 -2.67
N ARG A 145 -15.78 -10.63 -2.65
CA ARG A 145 -16.96 -9.94 -2.10
C ARG A 145 -16.84 -9.74 -0.58
N GLN A 146 -16.43 -10.77 0.14
CA GLN A 146 -16.21 -10.69 1.60
C GLN A 146 -15.10 -9.70 1.95
N LEU A 147 -14.00 -9.73 1.20
CA LEU A 147 -12.88 -8.79 1.34
C LEU A 147 -13.27 -7.36 0.99
N LEU A 148 -14.13 -7.15 -0.02
CA LEU A 148 -14.66 -5.83 -0.35
C LEU A 148 -15.53 -5.28 0.78
N SER A 149 -16.42 -6.08 1.36
CA SER A 149 -17.20 -5.64 2.51
C SER A 149 -16.32 -5.33 3.73
N ALA A 150 -15.28 -6.12 3.97
CA ALA A 150 -14.31 -5.85 5.03
C ALA A 150 -13.54 -4.55 4.76
N LEU A 151 -13.09 -4.31 3.54
CA LEU A 151 -12.38 -3.08 3.15
C LEU A 151 -13.28 -1.84 3.31
N LEU A 152 -14.54 -1.94 2.91
CA LEU A 152 -15.53 -0.87 3.11
C LEU A 152 -15.75 -0.56 4.59
N ALA A 153 -15.82 -1.58 5.45
CA ALA A 153 -15.91 -1.39 6.88
C ALA A 153 -14.66 -0.68 7.43
N VAL A 154 -13.46 -1.07 6.97
CA VAL A 154 -12.21 -0.39 7.33
C VAL A 154 -12.24 1.08 6.90
N PHE A 155 -12.66 1.38 5.67
CA PHE A 155 -12.78 2.76 5.18
C PHE A 155 -13.79 3.57 5.99
N ALA A 156 -14.93 2.98 6.36
CA ALA A 156 -15.92 3.65 7.20
C ALA A 156 -15.34 3.96 8.60
N VAL A 157 -14.64 3.00 9.22
CA VAL A 157 -14.01 3.18 10.52
C VAL A 157 -12.92 4.25 10.46
N ILE A 158 -12.02 4.22 9.48
CA ILE A 158 -10.98 5.25 9.31
C ILE A 158 -11.63 6.61 9.07
N SER A 159 -12.62 6.69 8.17
CA SER A 159 -13.32 7.94 7.86
C SER A 159 -14.03 8.56 9.07
N LEU A 160 -14.45 7.76 10.05
CA LEU A 160 -15.06 8.26 11.27
C LEU A 160 -14.01 8.55 12.34
N TRP A 161 -13.02 7.68 12.51
CA TRP A 161 -11.99 7.78 13.53
C TRP A 161 -11.06 8.97 13.27
N THR A 162 -10.60 9.17 12.03
CA THR A 162 -9.58 10.19 11.71
C THR A 162 -10.05 11.62 12.06
N PRO A 163 -11.28 12.06 11.72
CA PRO A 163 -11.78 13.36 12.15
C PRO A 163 -11.98 13.47 13.67
N LEU A 164 -12.43 12.40 14.33
CA LEU A 164 -12.65 12.40 15.78
C LEU A 164 -11.34 12.47 16.57
N ALA A 165 -10.28 11.83 16.09
CA ALA A 165 -8.97 11.85 16.72
C ALA A 165 -8.18 13.14 16.43
N HIS A 166 -8.37 13.74 15.25
CA HIS A 166 -7.62 14.93 14.84
C HIS A 166 -8.56 16.08 14.46
N PRO A 167 -8.79 17.04 15.37
CA PRO A 167 -9.63 18.22 15.11
C PRO A 167 -9.18 19.02 13.88
N ALA A 168 -7.87 19.04 13.59
CA ALA A 168 -7.33 19.69 12.39
C ALA A 168 -7.78 19.00 11.10
N ILE A 169 -7.89 17.67 11.09
CA ILE A 169 -8.39 16.91 9.94
C ILE A 169 -9.90 17.10 9.82
N ALA A 170 -10.64 17.11 10.93
CA ALA A 170 -12.07 17.43 10.94
C ALA A 170 -12.34 18.83 10.36
N ALA A 171 -11.58 19.84 10.80
CA ALA A 171 -11.69 21.18 10.25
C ALA A 171 -11.40 21.20 8.74
N ARG A 172 -10.43 20.43 8.24
CA ARG A 172 -10.17 20.32 6.79
C ARG A 172 -11.30 19.66 6.02
N TRP A 173 -11.85 18.57 6.55
CA TRP A 173 -12.89 17.79 5.86
C TRP A 173 -14.24 18.50 5.86
N PHE A 174 -14.59 19.19 6.95
CA PHE A 174 -15.90 19.80 7.14
C PHE A 174 -15.93 21.32 6.96
N SER A 175 -14.80 21.99 6.73
CA SER A 175 -14.79 23.42 6.37
C SER A 175 -15.19 23.66 4.92
N LEU A 176 -15.94 24.73 4.70
CA LEU A 176 -16.17 25.27 3.36
C LEU A 176 -14.97 26.14 2.96
N PRO A 177 -14.40 26.00 1.73
CA PRO A 177 -14.91 25.23 0.59
C PRO A 177 -14.34 23.80 0.45
N ASN A 178 -13.43 23.37 1.32
CA ASN A 178 -12.74 22.07 1.23
C ASN A 178 -13.69 20.87 1.15
N LEU A 179 -14.84 20.96 1.84
CA LEU A 179 -15.89 19.95 1.78
C LEU A 179 -16.31 19.62 0.33
N TYR A 180 -16.47 20.62 -0.55
CA TYR A 180 -16.86 20.39 -1.94
C TYR A 180 -15.77 19.67 -2.76
N PHE A 181 -14.50 19.90 -2.43
CA PHE A 181 -13.38 19.22 -3.08
C PHE A 181 -13.18 17.79 -2.57
N LEU A 182 -13.50 17.54 -1.29
CA LEU A 182 -13.35 16.22 -0.66
C LEU A 182 -14.55 15.29 -0.86
N LEU A 183 -15.77 15.83 -0.99
CA LEU A 183 -17.02 15.06 -1.14
C LEU A 183 -17.06 14.11 -2.36
N PRO A 184 -16.40 14.41 -3.51
CA PRO A 184 -16.26 13.45 -4.60
C PRO A 184 -15.54 12.15 -4.20
N VAL A 185 -14.59 12.19 -3.26
CA VAL A 185 -13.81 11.01 -2.86
C VAL A 185 -14.68 9.90 -2.24
N PRO A 186 -15.47 10.13 -1.17
CA PRO A 186 -16.34 9.10 -0.61
C PRO A 186 -17.45 8.68 -1.59
N LEU A 187 -17.95 9.59 -2.42
CA LEU A 187 -18.90 9.23 -3.49
C LEU A 187 -18.28 8.27 -4.50
N LEU A 188 -17.08 8.54 -4.98
CA LEU A 188 -16.36 7.67 -5.89
C LEU A 188 -16.05 6.32 -5.25
N VAL A 189 -15.69 6.28 -3.97
CA VAL A 189 -15.51 5.01 -3.23
C VAL A 189 -16.79 4.19 -3.23
N ILE A 190 -17.96 4.80 -2.97
CA ILE A 190 -19.25 4.11 -2.98
C ILE A 190 -19.59 3.63 -4.40
N LEU A 191 -19.43 4.48 -5.41
CA LEU A 191 -19.72 4.16 -6.81
C LEU A 191 -18.85 3.02 -7.34
N VAL A 192 -17.53 3.12 -7.14
CA VAL A 192 -16.57 2.11 -7.57
C VAL A 192 -16.78 0.80 -6.81
N SER A 193 -17.09 0.84 -5.51
CA SER A 193 -17.39 -0.37 -4.74
C SER A 193 -18.69 -1.03 -5.19
N GLY A 194 -19.74 -0.26 -5.44
CA GLY A 194 -20.98 -0.77 -6.00
C GLY A 194 -20.79 -1.39 -7.39
N TRP A 195 -19.97 -0.76 -8.23
CA TRP A 195 -19.63 -1.29 -9.54
C TRP A 195 -18.78 -2.56 -9.46
N LEU A 196 -17.82 -2.61 -8.54
CA LEU A 196 -17.01 -3.79 -8.26
C LEU A 196 -17.90 -4.94 -7.77
N TRP A 197 -18.81 -4.68 -6.83
CA TRP A 197 -19.75 -5.69 -6.32
C TRP A 197 -20.62 -6.30 -7.43
N ARG A 198 -21.16 -5.46 -8.33
CA ARG A 198 -21.91 -5.90 -9.52
C ARG A 198 -21.04 -6.73 -10.46
N THR A 199 -19.81 -6.29 -10.69
CA THR A 199 -18.88 -6.95 -11.62
C THR A 199 -18.40 -8.29 -11.09
N LEU A 200 -18.29 -8.44 -9.76
CA LEU A 200 -17.99 -9.73 -9.12
C LEU A 200 -19.12 -10.75 -9.31
N HIS A 201 -20.38 -10.30 -9.45
CA HIS A 201 -21.53 -11.16 -9.76
C HIS A 201 -21.63 -11.53 -11.25
N GLN A 202 -21.11 -10.70 -12.15
CA GLN A 202 -21.11 -10.98 -13.59
C GLN A 202 -19.95 -11.91 -13.96
N ARG A 203 -20.26 -13.09 -14.53
CA ARG A 203 -19.25 -14.12 -14.83
C ARG A 203 -18.35 -13.75 -16.00
N ASP A 204 -18.82 -12.92 -16.94
CA ASP A 204 -18.12 -12.61 -18.20
C ASP A 204 -17.04 -11.53 -18.07
N ARG A 205 -16.99 -10.83 -16.93
CA ARG A 205 -16.07 -9.72 -16.70
C ARG A 205 -14.90 -10.14 -15.82
N HIS A 206 -13.74 -10.37 -16.44
CA HIS A 206 -12.55 -10.91 -15.77
C HIS A 206 -11.51 -9.85 -15.39
N VAL A 207 -11.34 -8.78 -16.18
CA VAL A 207 -10.31 -7.75 -15.97
C VAL A 207 -10.80 -6.60 -15.09
N SER A 208 -12.06 -6.21 -15.23
CA SER A 208 -12.64 -5.07 -14.52
C SER A 208 -12.63 -5.17 -12.98
N PRO A 209 -12.77 -6.35 -12.33
CA PRO A 209 -12.64 -6.43 -10.87
C PRO A 209 -11.28 -5.92 -10.36
N PHE A 210 -10.20 -6.24 -11.07
CA PHE A 210 -8.85 -5.85 -10.69
C PHE A 210 -8.64 -4.33 -10.85
N THR A 211 -9.04 -3.77 -12.00
CA THR A 211 -8.89 -2.32 -12.25
C THR A 211 -9.71 -1.48 -11.29
N LEU A 212 -10.91 -1.93 -10.92
CA LEU A 212 -11.76 -1.23 -9.93
C LEU A 212 -11.18 -1.32 -8.53
N THR A 213 -10.58 -2.45 -8.17
CA THR A 213 -9.90 -2.61 -6.87
C THR A 213 -8.67 -1.71 -6.80
N LEU A 214 -7.89 -1.61 -7.88
CA LEU A 214 -6.78 -0.66 -7.97
C LEU A 214 -7.27 0.78 -7.80
N GLY A 215 -8.39 1.14 -8.44
CA GLY A 215 -9.04 2.44 -8.25
C GLY A 215 -9.46 2.71 -6.81
N LEU A 216 -10.03 1.71 -6.11
CA LEU A 216 -10.39 1.86 -4.68
C LEU A 216 -9.18 2.07 -3.78
N VAL A 217 -8.12 1.30 -3.99
CA VAL A 217 -6.86 1.44 -3.23
C VAL A 217 -6.27 2.83 -3.49
N PHE A 218 -6.24 3.27 -4.74
CA PHE A 218 -5.77 4.61 -5.11
C PHE A 218 -6.60 5.73 -4.47
N LEU A 219 -7.92 5.62 -4.48
CA LEU A 219 -8.81 6.59 -3.81
C LEU A 219 -8.57 6.63 -2.30
N GLY A 220 -8.39 5.47 -1.66
CA GLY A 220 -8.09 5.37 -0.23
C GLY A 220 -6.77 6.08 0.12
N PHE A 221 -5.69 5.76 -0.59
CA PHE A 221 -4.39 6.42 -0.40
C PHE A 221 -4.45 7.92 -0.69
N SER A 222 -5.19 8.34 -1.72
CA SER A 222 -5.38 9.75 -2.05
C SER A 222 -6.11 10.50 -0.92
N GLY A 223 -7.17 9.89 -0.35
CA GLY A 223 -7.89 10.47 0.79
C GLY A 223 -7.01 10.66 2.03
N LEU A 224 -6.15 9.68 2.32
CA LEU A 224 -5.15 9.80 3.38
C LEU A 224 -4.12 10.89 3.08
N GLY A 225 -3.61 10.97 1.85
CA GLY A 225 -2.66 11.99 1.42
C GLY A 225 -3.21 13.42 1.51
N ILE A 226 -4.45 13.64 1.06
CA ILE A 226 -5.14 14.92 1.17
C ILE A 226 -5.32 15.33 2.65
N SER A 227 -5.50 14.36 3.54
CA SER A 227 -5.67 14.62 4.97
C SER A 227 -4.40 15.14 5.64
N ILE A 228 -3.23 14.69 5.18
CA ILE A 228 -1.92 15.08 5.72
C ILE A 228 -1.45 16.42 5.09
N TRP A 229 -1.77 16.67 3.81
CA TRP A 229 -1.39 17.89 3.10
C TRP A 229 -1.73 19.19 3.86
N PRO A 230 -0.84 20.21 3.93
CA PRO A 230 0.49 20.34 3.31
C PRO A 230 1.65 19.81 4.18
N HIS A 231 1.34 19.04 5.23
CA HIS A 231 2.34 18.50 6.14
C HIS A 231 2.86 17.18 5.58
N ILE A 232 4.14 16.88 5.82
CA ILE A 232 4.70 15.55 5.58
C ILE A 232 4.77 14.76 6.89
N ILE A 233 4.94 15.47 8.00
CA ILE A 233 4.83 14.96 9.37
C ILE A 233 3.88 15.89 10.12
N PRO A 234 2.58 15.55 10.21
CA PRO A 234 1.60 16.34 10.94
C PRO A 234 1.91 16.40 12.45
N PRO A 235 1.67 17.53 13.13
CA PRO A 235 1.51 18.90 12.62
C PRO A 235 2.84 19.66 12.48
N ALA A 236 3.97 19.02 12.80
CA ALA A 236 5.24 19.70 13.07
C ALA A 236 6.00 20.16 11.83
N ILE A 237 5.92 19.43 10.70
CA ILE A 237 6.79 19.68 9.54
C ILE A 237 5.98 19.73 8.23
N THR A 238 6.07 20.88 7.56
CA THR A 238 5.49 21.08 6.22
C THR A 238 6.38 20.52 5.10
N LEU A 239 5.79 20.23 3.94
CA LEU A 239 6.52 19.79 2.74
C LEU A 239 7.69 20.73 2.38
N TRP A 240 7.48 22.05 2.53
CA TRP A 240 8.48 23.07 2.22
C TRP A 240 9.63 23.11 3.22
N GLN A 241 9.37 22.83 4.51
CA GLN A 241 10.40 22.80 5.54
C GLN A 241 11.24 21.51 5.49
N ALA A 242 10.63 20.42 5.03
CA ALA A 242 11.32 19.14 4.85
C ALA A 242 12.10 19.06 3.53
N ALA A 243 11.81 19.93 2.56
CA ALA A 243 12.38 19.92 1.23
C ALA A 243 13.90 20.08 1.25
N ALA A 244 14.59 19.26 0.44
CA ALA A 244 16.00 19.44 0.16
C ALA A 244 16.28 20.77 -0.58
N PRO A 245 17.53 21.26 -0.60
CA PRO A 245 17.91 22.44 -1.36
C PRO A 245 17.50 22.31 -2.85
N PRO A 246 17.08 23.41 -3.51
CA PRO A 246 16.58 23.37 -4.89
C PRO A 246 17.55 22.73 -5.90
N GLN A 247 18.87 22.87 -5.67
CA GLN A 247 19.91 22.26 -6.51
C GLN A 247 19.86 20.72 -6.44
N SER A 248 19.74 20.16 -5.24
CA SER A 248 19.62 18.71 -5.03
C SER A 248 18.29 18.17 -5.58
N GLN A 249 17.19 18.91 -5.38
CA GLN A 249 15.89 18.54 -5.93
C GLN A 249 15.88 18.57 -7.46
N GLY A 250 16.52 19.58 -8.07
CA GLY A 250 16.65 19.68 -9.52
C GLY A 250 17.43 18.51 -10.11
N PHE A 251 18.55 18.12 -9.48
CA PHE A 251 19.31 16.94 -9.90
C PHE A 251 18.49 15.65 -9.82
N MET A 252 17.78 15.43 -8.71
CA MET A 252 16.93 14.25 -8.54
C MET A 252 15.73 14.25 -9.48
N LEU A 253 15.13 15.41 -9.76
CA LEU A 253 14.02 15.54 -10.69
C LEU A 253 14.44 15.09 -12.09
N VAL A 254 15.62 15.50 -12.55
CA VAL A 254 16.16 15.06 -13.85
C VAL A 254 16.39 13.54 -13.85
N GLY A 255 17.01 13.01 -12.80
CA GLY A 255 17.19 11.57 -12.63
C GLY A 255 15.86 10.80 -12.66
N ALA A 256 14.86 11.27 -11.91
CA ALA A 256 13.52 10.68 -11.87
C ALA A 256 12.81 10.76 -13.23
N LEU A 257 12.91 11.88 -13.93
CA LEU A 257 12.32 12.07 -15.27
C LEU A 257 12.90 11.13 -16.32
N LEU A 258 14.13 10.67 -16.16
CA LEU A 258 14.74 9.69 -17.07
C LEU A 258 14.48 8.25 -16.61
N ILE A 259 14.70 7.97 -15.33
CA ILE A 259 14.65 6.61 -14.78
C ILE A 259 13.21 6.08 -14.69
N ILE A 260 12.26 6.89 -14.22
CA ILE A 260 10.87 6.43 -14.02
C ILE A 260 10.23 5.98 -15.35
N PRO A 261 10.30 6.75 -16.47
CA PRO A 261 9.74 6.29 -17.74
C PRO A 261 10.39 5.00 -18.26
N VAL A 262 11.69 4.83 -18.08
CA VAL A 262 12.41 3.60 -18.48
C VAL A 262 11.92 2.40 -17.67
N ILE A 263 11.80 2.54 -16.35
CA ILE A 263 11.28 1.48 -15.46
C ILE A 263 9.84 1.13 -15.81
N LEU A 264 8.99 2.15 -16.04
CA LEU A 264 7.60 1.94 -16.45
C LEU A 264 7.51 1.27 -17.82
N GLY A 265 8.33 1.67 -18.79
CA GLY A 265 8.40 1.05 -20.11
C GLY A 265 8.78 -0.42 -20.03
N TYR A 266 9.81 -0.76 -19.27
CA TYR A 266 10.22 -2.15 -19.01
C TYR A 266 9.11 -2.95 -18.30
N THR A 267 8.46 -2.35 -17.30
CA THR A 267 7.36 -2.99 -16.56
C THR A 267 6.18 -3.28 -17.50
N CYS A 268 5.73 -2.30 -18.27
CA CYS A 268 4.67 -2.45 -19.27
C CYS A 268 5.01 -3.53 -20.29
N TRP A 269 6.25 -3.54 -20.80
CA TRP A 269 6.72 -4.57 -21.73
C TRP A 269 6.67 -5.96 -21.11
N SER A 270 7.17 -6.13 -19.88
CA SER A 270 7.12 -7.40 -19.15
C SER A 270 5.67 -7.89 -18.97
N TYR A 271 4.76 -7.02 -18.54
CA TYR A 271 3.33 -7.36 -18.42
C TYR A 271 2.70 -7.71 -19.78
N TYR A 272 3.10 -7.03 -20.86
CA TYR A 272 2.62 -7.33 -22.21
C TYR A 272 3.09 -8.70 -22.71
N VAL A 273 4.36 -9.05 -22.47
CA VAL A 273 4.94 -10.35 -22.83
C VAL A 273 4.30 -11.49 -22.02
N PHE A 274 4.09 -11.30 -20.71
CA PHE A 274 3.50 -12.32 -19.82
C PHE A 274 1.96 -12.26 -19.70
N ARG A 275 1.27 -11.74 -20.72
CA ARG A 275 -0.20 -11.61 -20.70
C ARG A 275 -0.95 -12.95 -20.76
N GLY A 276 -0.27 -14.05 -21.12
CA GLY A 276 -0.84 -15.39 -21.18
C GLY A 276 -1.51 -15.84 -19.87
N LYS A 277 -2.53 -16.70 -19.98
CA LYS A 277 -3.15 -17.37 -18.83
C LYS A 277 -2.24 -18.52 -18.36
N VAL A 278 -2.11 -18.69 -17.05
CA VAL A 278 -1.29 -19.76 -16.49
C VAL A 278 -2.04 -21.08 -16.65
N GLN A 279 -1.59 -21.96 -17.55
CA GLN A 279 -2.16 -23.29 -17.70
C GLN A 279 -1.58 -24.25 -16.64
N PRO A 280 -2.38 -25.15 -16.04
CA PRO A 280 -1.86 -26.19 -15.18
C PRO A 280 -1.09 -27.22 -16.03
N GLY A 281 0.23 -27.21 -15.99
CA GLY A 281 1.07 -28.21 -16.69
C GLY A 281 2.34 -27.67 -17.35
N GLU A 282 2.47 -26.35 -17.55
CA GLU A 282 3.71 -25.78 -18.07
C GLU A 282 4.72 -25.60 -16.92
N GLY A 283 5.46 -26.68 -16.67
CA GLY A 283 6.76 -26.59 -16.01
C GLY A 283 7.69 -25.75 -16.88
N TYR A 284 8.26 -24.71 -16.29
CA TYR A 284 9.20 -23.80 -16.92
C TYR A 284 10.41 -24.56 -17.50
N HIS A 285 10.63 -24.40 -18.80
CA HIS A 285 11.93 -24.47 -19.45
C HIS A 285 12.16 -23.16 -20.21
#